data_AF-A0A1Y4RQ76-F1
#
_entry.id   AF-A0A1Y4RQ76-F1
#
_cell.length_a   1.000
_cell.length_b   1.000
_cell.length_c   1.000
_cell.angle_alpha   90.00
_cell.angle_beta   90.00
_cell.angle_gamma   90.00
#
_symmetry.space_group_name_H-M   'P 1'
#
loop_
_entity.id
_entity.type
_entity.pdbx_description
1 polymer ?
#
loop_
_entity_poly.entity_id
_entity_poly.type
_entity_poly.pdbx_seq_one_letter_code
_entity_poly.pdbx_strand_id
1 'polypeptide(L)'
;MRKINQWLKKRNVFFMAAGFAVLSAGVSLALFTDGETKANMIRTGKVDITVEETLSGLEQRNIAVSSTGRSPCYVRMRVNVPVVAGTDAEGTEWFTPAVTYMNGDGSCSVDGKTWNECSSGTVIRPGENSSPDVREAQWVKMDDGYWYLSEPLETGERAVLCDKVNFRSEVPAGISKDQLSVIAYAEAIQLDNVEVDGESGADAAYAAFRQLKRN
;
A
#
# COMPACT_ATOMS: atom_id res chain seq x y z
N MET A 1 5.92 48.80 35.70
CA MET A 1 5.30 47.85 36.66
C MET A 1 3.85 48.30 36.84
N ARG A 2 2.78 47.51 36.74
CA ARG A 2 2.54 46.08 36.54
C ARG A 2 1.04 46.02 36.14
N LYS A 3 0.70 45.33 35.04
CA LYS A 3 -0.68 45.21 34.55
C LYS A 3 -1.51 44.42 35.58
N ILE A 4 -2.65 44.96 36.01
CA ILE A 4 -3.71 44.22 36.68
C ILE A 4 -4.98 44.49 35.89
N ASN A 5 -5.53 43.45 35.29
CA ASN A 5 -6.97 43.30 35.11
C ASN A 5 -7.24 41.81 34.92
N GLN A 6 -7.65 41.16 36.01
CA GLN A 6 -8.49 39.98 35.94
C GLN A 6 -9.92 40.44 35.63
N TRP A 7 -10.51 39.90 34.57
CA TRP A 7 -11.96 39.74 34.51
C TRP A 7 -12.32 38.48 33.74
N LEU A 8 -12.70 37.45 34.50
CA LEU A 8 -13.44 36.29 34.02
C LEU A 8 -14.91 36.70 33.84
N LYS A 9 -15.47 36.50 32.64
CA LYS A 9 -16.84 35.95 32.50
C LYS A 9 -17.14 35.48 31.06
N LYS A 10 -17.56 34.21 31.01
CA LYS A 10 -18.05 33.41 29.88
C LYS A 10 -19.06 34.14 28.98
N ARG A 11 -18.94 33.98 27.65
CA ARG A 11 -20.09 33.63 26.78
C ARG A 11 -19.66 33.09 25.40
N ASN A 12 -20.10 31.86 25.14
CA ASN A 12 -20.24 31.08 23.92
C ASN A 12 -19.90 31.76 22.58
N VAL A 13 -18.91 31.21 21.88
CA VAL A 13 -18.84 31.28 20.41
C VAL A 13 -18.88 29.85 19.89
N PHE A 14 -19.93 29.58 19.11
CA PHE A 14 -20.17 28.36 18.35
C PHE A 14 -18.95 28.01 17.49
N PHE A 15 -18.31 26.86 17.74
CA PHE A 15 -17.52 26.21 16.70
C PHE A 15 -18.48 25.36 15.88
N MET A 16 -18.75 25.89 14.68
CA MET A 16 -19.57 25.29 13.65
C MET A 16 -18.94 23.95 13.24
N ALA A 17 -19.74 22.89 13.27
CA ALA A 17 -19.36 21.57 12.81
C ALA A 17 -19.06 21.60 11.30
N ALA A 18 -17.89 21.12 10.91
CA ALA A 18 -17.62 20.48 9.63
C ALA A 18 -16.89 19.18 10.01
N GLY A 19 -17.48 17.99 9.95
CA GLY A 19 -18.38 17.50 8.91
C GLY A 19 -17.59 16.73 7.85
N PHE A 20 -16.75 15.78 8.26
CA PHE A 20 -16.42 14.62 7.44
C PHE A 20 -16.74 13.35 8.25
N ALA A 21 -17.86 12.75 7.88
CA ALA A 21 -18.21 11.39 8.25
C ALA A 21 -17.59 10.44 7.23
N VAL A 22 -16.76 9.50 7.69
CA VAL A 22 -16.75 8.13 7.15
C VAL A 22 -16.67 7.18 8.35
N LEU A 23 -17.85 6.66 8.72
CA LEU A 23 -18.05 5.35 9.36
C LEU A 23 -17.50 4.29 8.37
N SER A 24 -16.80 3.21 8.73
CA SER A 24 -17.08 2.23 9.78
C SER A 24 -15.95 1.20 9.87
N ALA A 25 -15.60 0.81 11.12
CA ALA A 25 -14.93 -0.43 11.55
C ALA A 25 -13.57 -0.82 10.92
N GLY A 26 -12.51 -0.76 11.72
CA GLY A 26 -11.26 -1.46 11.43
C GLY A 26 -10.06 -0.86 12.17
N VAL A 27 -9.90 -1.28 13.43
CA VAL A 27 -8.70 -1.24 14.29
C VAL A 27 -7.55 -0.30 13.89
N SER A 28 -7.25 0.65 14.76
CA SER A 28 -6.03 1.45 14.79
C SER A 28 -4.77 0.60 14.61
N LEU A 29 -3.98 0.79 13.55
CA LEU A 29 -2.56 0.43 13.57
C LEU A 29 -1.75 1.72 13.73
N ALA A 30 -1.53 2.02 15.00
CA ALA A 30 -0.65 3.05 15.49
C ALA A 30 0.81 2.66 15.24
N LEU A 31 1.57 3.67 14.79
CA LEU A 31 2.97 3.95 15.13
C LEU A 31 4.04 2.98 14.60
N PHE A 32 5.17 3.57 14.22
CA PHE A 32 6.47 2.91 14.24
C PHE A 32 6.62 2.14 15.57
N THR A 33 6.30 0.86 15.55
CA THR A 33 6.80 -0.09 16.52
C THR A 33 8.13 -0.56 15.97
N ASP A 34 9.19 -0.30 16.71
CA ASP A 34 10.33 -1.20 16.70
C ASP A 34 9.77 -2.60 17.02
N GLY A 35 9.49 -3.39 15.97
CA GLY A 35 8.71 -4.62 16.05
C GLY A 35 7.69 -4.76 14.91
N GLU A 36 8.07 -5.60 13.93
CA GLU A 36 7.21 -6.36 13.00
C GLU A 36 5.80 -5.82 12.68
N THR A 37 5.68 -4.92 11.71
CA THR A 37 4.38 -4.63 11.08
C THR A 37 4.08 -5.65 9.97
N LYS A 38 3.72 -6.89 10.34
CA LYS A 38 3.10 -7.85 9.42
C LYS A 38 1.58 -7.71 9.46
N ALA A 39 0.99 -6.96 8.54
CA ALA A 39 -0.46 -6.81 8.42
C ALA A 39 -1.08 -8.03 7.71
N ASN A 40 -1.51 -8.98 8.56
CA ASN A 40 -2.35 -10.17 8.42
C ASN A 40 -3.08 -10.50 7.10
N MET A 41 -2.75 -11.71 6.63
CA MET A 41 -3.34 -12.54 5.56
C MET A 41 -4.83 -12.87 5.76
N ILE A 42 -5.66 -12.70 4.71
CA ILE A 42 -6.97 -13.36 4.60
C ILE A 42 -6.80 -14.68 3.83
N ARG A 43 -7.30 -15.77 4.43
CA ARG A 43 -7.01 -17.16 4.04
C ARG A 43 -8.18 -17.77 3.27
N THR A 44 -7.88 -18.44 2.15
CA THR A 44 -8.79 -19.40 1.52
C THR A 44 -8.02 -20.65 1.06
N GLY A 45 -8.19 -21.80 1.72
CA GLY A 45 -7.62 -23.09 1.29
C GLY A 45 -6.21 -23.43 1.81
N LYS A 46 -5.38 -24.10 0.99
CA LYS A 46 -3.99 -24.57 1.30
C LYS A 46 -2.89 -23.56 0.92
N VAL A 47 -3.26 -22.31 0.71
CA VAL A 47 -2.36 -21.23 0.30
C VAL A 47 -1.86 -20.48 1.53
N ASP A 48 -0.59 -20.09 1.48
CA ASP A 48 0.05 -19.22 2.45
C ASP A 48 0.92 -18.23 1.67
N ILE A 49 0.78 -16.94 1.97
CA ILE A 49 1.57 -15.87 1.35
C ILE A 49 2.11 -14.92 2.41
N THR A 50 3.33 -14.43 2.21
CA THR A 50 3.97 -13.46 3.10
C THR A 50 4.32 -12.21 2.31
N VAL A 51 3.93 -11.05 2.84
CA VAL A 51 4.45 -9.77 2.37
C VAL A 51 5.85 -9.58 2.94
N GLU A 52 6.81 -9.31 2.07
CA GLU A 52 8.19 -9.05 2.43
C GLU A 52 8.53 -7.59 2.15
N GLU A 53 9.24 -6.96 3.09
CA GLU A 53 9.75 -5.60 2.99
C GLU A 53 11.01 -5.45 3.84
N THR A 54 11.92 -4.57 3.44
CA THR A 54 13.12 -4.22 4.20
C THR A 54 13.05 -2.75 4.59
N LEU A 55 13.05 -2.46 5.89
CA LEU A 55 13.03 -1.10 6.41
C LEU A 55 14.45 -0.64 6.79
N SER A 56 14.88 0.50 6.25
CA SER A 56 16.13 1.16 6.59
C SER A 56 15.90 2.65 6.75
N GLY A 57 15.63 3.09 7.98
CA GLY A 57 15.34 4.50 8.29
C GLY A 57 14.04 5.00 7.66
N LEU A 58 14.16 5.92 6.71
CA LEU A 58 13.07 6.54 5.95
C LEU A 58 12.85 5.88 4.57
N GLU A 59 13.37 4.67 4.41
CA GLU A 59 13.34 3.93 3.16
C GLU A 59 12.78 2.53 3.40
N GLN A 60 11.86 2.12 2.54
CA GLN A 60 11.25 0.79 2.53
C GLN A 60 11.53 0.15 1.19
N ARG A 61 12.10 -1.05 1.18
CA ARG A 61 12.56 -1.75 -0.03
C ARG A 61 11.93 -3.11 -0.20
N ASN A 62 12.00 -3.62 -1.43
CA ASN A 62 11.67 -4.99 -1.80
C ASN A 62 10.23 -5.40 -1.42
N ILE A 63 9.27 -4.49 -1.62
CA ILE A 63 7.86 -4.71 -1.30
C ILE A 63 7.32 -5.79 -2.25
N ALA A 64 7.18 -7.00 -1.72
CA ALA A 64 6.97 -8.22 -2.48
C ALA A 64 6.02 -9.17 -1.77
N VAL A 65 5.59 -10.19 -2.49
CA VAL A 65 4.83 -11.32 -1.95
C VAL A 65 5.52 -12.63 -2.30
N SER A 66 5.63 -13.51 -1.31
CA SER A 66 6.21 -14.86 -1.45
C SER A 66 5.15 -15.90 -1.11
N SER A 67 5.06 -16.97 -1.90
CA SER A 67 4.17 -18.10 -1.65
C SER A 67 4.88 -19.15 -0.80
N THR A 68 4.37 -19.35 0.42
CA THR A 68 4.86 -20.36 1.38
C THR A 68 3.90 -21.55 1.53
N GLY A 69 2.79 -21.51 0.77
CA GLY A 69 1.75 -22.53 0.77
C GLY A 69 2.17 -23.85 0.10
N ARG A 70 1.17 -24.68 -0.24
CA ARG A 70 1.40 -25.96 -0.93
C ARG A 70 0.67 -26.05 -2.27
N SER A 71 0.11 -24.94 -2.74
CA SER A 71 -0.69 -24.90 -3.96
C SER A 71 -0.54 -23.54 -4.64
N PRO A 72 -0.62 -23.48 -5.97
CA PRO A 72 -0.57 -22.23 -6.72
C PRO A 72 -1.74 -21.32 -6.35
N CYS A 73 -1.55 -20.01 -6.47
CA CYS A 73 -2.57 -19.06 -6.07
C CYS A 73 -2.64 -17.80 -6.94
N TYR A 74 -3.85 -17.26 -7.08
CA TYR A 74 -4.04 -15.89 -7.52
C TYR A 74 -3.68 -14.95 -6.39
N VAL A 75 -2.96 -13.87 -6.71
CA VAL A 75 -2.50 -12.89 -5.73
C VAL A 75 -2.95 -11.49 -6.13
N ARG A 76 -3.39 -10.73 -5.13
CA ARG A 76 -3.52 -9.28 -5.25
C ARG A 76 -2.79 -8.58 -4.11
N MET A 77 -2.27 -7.40 -4.38
CA MET A 77 -1.55 -6.59 -3.40
C MET A 77 -1.95 -5.12 -3.51
N ARG A 78 -2.11 -4.46 -2.36
CA ARG A 78 -2.29 -3.02 -2.26
C ARG A 78 -1.07 -2.43 -1.57
N VAL A 79 -0.41 -1.50 -2.27
CA VAL A 79 0.65 -0.66 -1.74
C VAL A 79 0.13 0.77 -1.80
N ASN A 80 -0.19 1.35 -0.64
CA ASN A 80 -0.64 2.72 -0.52
C ASN A 80 0.39 3.52 0.27
N VAL A 81 0.93 4.56 -0.34
CA VAL A 81 1.95 5.40 0.30
C VAL A 81 1.30 6.65 0.89
N PRO A 82 1.78 7.19 2.01
CA PRO A 82 1.12 8.32 2.65
C PRO A 82 1.39 9.60 1.88
N VAL A 83 0.33 10.39 1.71
CA VAL A 83 0.37 11.73 1.11
C VAL A 83 -0.12 12.69 2.19
N VAL A 84 0.80 13.43 2.78
CA VAL A 84 0.54 14.21 4.00
C VAL A 84 0.70 15.69 3.69
N ALA A 85 -0.28 16.51 4.07
CA ALA A 85 -0.15 17.96 4.00
C ALA A 85 0.73 18.46 5.17
N GLY A 86 1.85 19.06 4.85
CA GLY A 86 2.63 19.91 5.75
C GLY A 86 2.15 21.36 5.69
N THR A 87 2.54 22.17 6.67
CA THR A 87 2.32 23.61 6.66
C THR A 87 3.65 24.30 6.94
N ASP A 88 4.07 25.17 6.04
CA ASP A 88 5.25 26.02 6.21
C ASP A 88 4.83 27.50 6.38
N ALA A 89 5.82 28.41 6.37
CA ALA A 89 5.56 29.84 6.49
C ALA A 89 4.89 30.45 5.24
N GLU A 90 4.92 29.74 4.11
CA GLU A 90 4.44 30.17 2.80
C GLU A 90 3.10 29.52 2.36
N GLY A 91 2.66 28.42 3.00
CA GLY A 91 1.38 27.75 2.70
C GLY A 91 1.35 26.25 3.03
N THR A 92 0.45 25.51 2.36
CA THR A 92 0.36 24.04 2.44
C THR A 92 1.29 23.39 1.43
N GLU A 93 2.32 22.68 1.89
CA GLU A 93 3.16 21.79 1.07
C GLU A 93 2.64 20.35 1.20
N TRP A 94 2.53 19.61 0.10
CA TRP A 94 2.21 18.18 0.15
C TRP A 94 3.50 17.36 0.21
N PHE A 95 3.72 16.71 1.35
CA PHE A 95 4.77 15.71 1.51
C PHE A 95 4.31 14.36 0.95
N THR A 96 5.04 13.89 -0.06
CA THR A 96 4.77 12.62 -0.72
C THR A 96 6.10 11.90 -0.96
N PRO A 97 6.23 10.60 -0.61
CA PRO A 97 7.44 9.84 -0.88
C PRO A 97 7.62 9.62 -2.38
N ALA A 98 8.86 9.32 -2.77
CA ALA A 98 9.12 8.77 -4.10
C ALA A 98 8.90 7.26 -4.09
N VAL A 99 8.15 6.75 -5.07
CA VAL A 99 7.96 5.31 -5.29
C VAL A 99 8.76 4.92 -6.53
N THR A 100 9.66 3.97 -6.36
CA THR A 100 10.50 3.39 -7.40
C THR A 100 10.05 1.96 -7.68
N TYR A 101 9.85 1.65 -8.95
CA TYR A 101 9.43 0.34 -9.44
C TYR A 101 10.09 0.05 -10.79
N MET A 102 10.21 -1.22 -11.16
CA MET A 102 10.64 -1.61 -12.50
C MET A 102 9.49 -1.62 -13.49
N ASN A 103 9.77 -1.21 -14.74
CA ASN A 103 8.85 -1.36 -15.85
C ASN A 103 9.60 -1.88 -17.07
N GLY A 104 9.64 -3.21 -17.20
CA GLY A 104 10.47 -3.90 -18.16
C GLY A 104 11.92 -3.76 -17.72
N ASP A 105 12.81 -3.37 -18.63
CA ASP A 105 14.24 -3.29 -18.33
C ASP A 105 14.65 -2.00 -17.61
N GLY A 106 13.71 -1.07 -17.40
CA GLY A 106 13.96 0.26 -16.85
C GLY A 106 13.37 0.48 -15.46
N SER A 107 14.15 1.15 -14.59
CA SER A 107 13.63 1.67 -13.32
C SER A 107 12.85 2.97 -13.55
N CYS A 108 11.66 3.05 -12.97
CA CYS A 108 10.76 4.20 -12.99
C CYS A 108 10.63 4.79 -11.58
N SER A 109 10.44 6.10 -11.47
CA SER A 109 10.14 6.76 -10.20
C SER A 109 9.01 7.76 -10.36
N VAL A 110 8.03 7.69 -9.47
CA VAL A 110 6.89 8.63 -9.40
C VAL A 110 6.75 9.15 -7.97
N ASP A 111 6.04 10.25 -7.78
CA ASP A 111 5.61 10.64 -6.45
C ASP A 111 4.47 9.74 -5.94
N GLY A 112 4.30 9.68 -4.62
CA GLY A 112 3.32 8.82 -3.98
C GLY A 112 1.86 9.15 -4.27
N LYS A 113 1.52 10.40 -4.62
CA LYS A 113 0.15 10.74 -5.04
C LYS A 113 -0.12 10.12 -6.41
N THR A 114 0.82 10.31 -7.34
CA THR A 114 0.77 9.69 -8.67
C THR A 114 0.68 8.16 -8.57
N TRP A 115 1.43 7.53 -7.65
CA TRP A 115 1.34 6.09 -7.40
C TRP A 115 -0.04 5.64 -6.90
N ASN A 116 -0.58 6.32 -5.88
CA ASN A 116 -1.87 5.97 -5.30
C ASN A 116 -3.03 6.17 -6.29
N GLU A 117 -2.92 7.15 -7.17
CA GLU A 117 -3.93 7.54 -8.17
C GLU A 117 -3.72 6.86 -9.54
N CYS A 118 -2.81 5.89 -9.66
CA CYS A 118 -2.62 5.13 -10.90
C CYS A 118 -3.94 4.56 -11.43
N SER A 119 -4.21 4.81 -12.71
CA SER A 119 -5.42 4.36 -13.40
C SER A 119 -5.50 2.83 -13.49
N SER A 120 -6.73 2.30 -13.49
CA SER A 120 -6.98 0.90 -13.84
C SER A 120 -6.42 0.57 -15.22
N GLY A 121 -5.89 -0.63 -15.39
CA GLY A 121 -5.18 -1.09 -16.60
C GLY A 121 -3.71 -0.69 -16.65
N THR A 122 -3.19 0.07 -15.67
CA THR A 122 -1.75 0.34 -15.57
C THR A 122 -0.99 -0.96 -15.34
N VAL A 123 0.04 -1.21 -16.15
CA VAL A 123 0.89 -2.42 -16.06
C VAL A 123 2.27 -2.03 -15.56
N ILE A 124 2.76 -2.78 -14.57
CA ILE A 124 4.13 -2.74 -14.06
C ILE A 124 4.75 -4.10 -14.36
N ARG A 125 6.01 -4.10 -14.80
CA ARG A 125 6.75 -5.34 -15.07
C ARG A 125 8.04 -5.34 -14.24
N PRO A 126 8.17 -6.23 -13.25
CA PRO A 126 9.44 -6.46 -12.59
C PRO A 126 10.50 -6.74 -13.67
N GLY A 127 11.60 -6.02 -13.64
CA GLY A 127 12.71 -6.24 -14.58
C GLY A 127 13.64 -7.34 -14.08
N GLU A 128 14.48 -7.88 -14.96
CA GLU A 128 15.51 -8.91 -14.67
C GLU A 128 16.40 -8.55 -13.45
N ASN A 129 16.52 -7.25 -13.12
CA ASN A 129 17.40 -6.73 -12.07
C ASN A 129 16.71 -6.40 -10.73
N SER A 130 15.42 -6.71 -10.56
CA SER A 130 14.68 -6.34 -9.34
C SER A 130 15.19 -7.10 -8.09
N SER A 131 15.69 -8.33 -8.27
CA SER A 131 16.47 -9.17 -7.33
C SER A 131 16.67 -10.55 -7.99
N PRO A 132 17.74 -11.32 -7.69
CA PRO A 132 18.04 -12.61 -8.33
C PRO A 132 16.95 -13.69 -8.21
N ASP A 133 15.97 -13.52 -7.30
CA ASP A 133 14.90 -14.48 -7.03
C ASP A 133 13.51 -14.02 -7.51
N VAL A 134 13.44 -12.99 -8.38
CA VAL A 134 12.18 -12.35 -8.77
C VAL A 134 11.66 -12.91 -10.08
N ARG A 135 10.42 -13.38 -10.06
CA ARG A 135 9.69 -13.76 -11.27
C ARG A 135 9.39 -12.53 -12.13
N GLU A 136 9.53 -12.68 -13.45
CA GLU A 136 9.07 -11.72 -14.46
C GLU A 136 7.53 -11.74 -14.64
N ALA A 137 6.78 -11.65 -13.55
CA ALA A 137 5.31 -11.62 -13.60
C ALA A 137 4.80 -10.18 -13.52
N GLN A 138 3.91 -9.82 -14.44
CA GLN A 138 3.40 -8.46 -14.54
C GLN A 138 2.38 -8.19 -13.43
N TRP A 139 2.32 -6.94 -12.98
CA TRP A 139 1.30 -6.45 -12.08
C TRP A 139 0.38 -5.51 -12.83
N VAL A 140 -0.92 -5.71 -12.72
CA VAL A 140 -1.93 -4.85 -13.35
C VAL A 140 -2.78 -4.20 -12.28
N LYS A 141 -2.87 -2.86 -12.31
CA LYS A 141 -3.75 -2.10 -11.42
C LYS A 141 -5.19 -2.28 -11.88
N MET A 142 -6.08 -2.67 -10.96
CA MET A 142 -7.51 -2.72 -11.22
C MET A 142 -8.27 -1.59 -10.51
N ASP A 143 -9.53 -1.41 -10.88
CA ASP A 143 -10.43 -0.35 -10.41
C ASP A 143 -10.72 -0.39 -8.90
N ASP A 144 -10.54 -1.55 -8.25
CA ASP A 144 -10.73 -1.73 -6.81
C ASP A 144 -9.52 -1.26 -5.98
N GLY A 145 -8.50 -0.70 -6.64
CA GLY A 145 -7.31 -0.14 -6.02
C GLY A 145 -6.23 -1.17 -5.70
N TYR A 146 -6.39 -2.44 -6.07
CA TYR A 146 -5.36 -3.46 -5.93
C TYR A 146 -4.57 -3.67 -7.22
N TRP A 147 -3.33 -4.11 -7.06
CA TRP A 147 -2.50 -4.66 -8.12
C TRP A 147 -2.69 -6.17 -8.15
N TYR A 148 -2.90 -6.73 -9.33
CA TYR A 148 -3.12 -8.16 -9.54
C TYR A 148 -1.94 -8.75 -10.30
N LEU A 149 -1.41 -9.87 -9.79
CA LEU A 149 -0.35 -10.60 -10.47
C LEU A 149 -0.94 -11.26 -11.71
N SER A 150 -0.28 -11.10 -12.85
CA SER A 150 -0.79 -11.60 -14.14
C SER A 150 -0.72 -13.11 -14.26
N GLU A 151 0.03 -13.79 -13.41
CA GLU A 151 0.21 -15.23 -13.46
C GLU A 151 0.04 -15.80 -12.04
N PRO A 152 -0.48 -17.03 -11.89
CA PRO A 152 -0.55 -17.68 -10.58
C PRO A 152 0.83 -17.77 -9.95
N LEU A 153 0.94 -17.41 -8.67
CA LEU A 153 2.17 -17.53 -7.90
C LEU A 153 2.33 -18.99 -7.45
N GLU A 154 3.35 -19.67 -7.95
CA GLU A 154 3.63 -21.06 -7.62
C GLU A 154 4.19 -21.20 -6.20
N THR A 155 4.20 -22.42 -5.67
CA THR A 155 4.76 -22.67 -4.34
C THR A 155 6.26 -22.38 -4.30
N GLY A 156 6.70 -21.56 -3.34
CA GLY A 156 8.10 -21.16 -3.18
C GLY A 156 8.52 -19.97 -4.03
N GLU A 157 7.65 -19.44 -4.89
CA GLU A 157 7.95 -18.28 -5.72
C GLU A 157 7.73 -16.95 -5.00
N ARG A 158 8.38 -15.92 -5.54
CA ARG A 158 8.33 -14.54 -5.09
C ARG A 158 8.03 -13.58 -6.25
N ALA A 159 7.14 -12.62 -6.01
CA ALA A 159 6.82 -11.54 -6.95
C ALA A 159 6.97 -10.17 -6.27
N VAL A 160 7.83 -9.32 -6.83
CA VAL A 160 8.04 -7.94 -6.35
C VAL A 160 7.07 -7.01 -7.06
N LEU A 161 6.40 -6.12 -6.31
CA LEU A 161 5.54 -5.09 -6.89
C LEU A 161 6.23 -3.72 -6.94
N CYS A 162 7.00 -3.39 -5.90
CA CYS A 162 7.67 -2.09 -5.78
C CYS A 162 9.06 -2.28 -5.14
N ASP A 163 10.09 -1.73 -5.77
CA ASP A 163 11.48 -1.89 -5.31
C ASP A 163 11.75 -1.03 -4.09
N LYS A 164 11.23 0.20 -4.08
CA LYS A 164 11.54 1.17 -3.05
C LYS A 164 10.47 2.24 -2.88
N VAL A 165 10.11 2.53 -1.63
CA VAL A 165 9.48 3.78 -1.21
C VAL A 165 10.50 4.57 -0.41
N ASN A 166 10.83 5.78 -0.86
CA ASN A 166 11.81 6.65 -0.23
C ASN A 166 11.13 7.91 0.27
N PHE A 167 11.02 8.04 1.59
CA PHE A 167 10.67 9.30 2.22
C PHE A 167 11.92 10.19 2.18
N ARG A 168 11.79 11.46 1.76
CA ARG A 168 12.92 12.40 1.69
C ARG A 168 13.72 12.36 3.00
N SER A 169 15.01 12.71 2.95
CA SER A 169 15.93 12.62 4.09
C SER A 169 15.48 13.37 5.36
N GLU A 170 14.54 14.30 5.22
CA GLU A 170 13.99 15.10 6.32
C GLU A 170 12.46 15.08 6.27
N VAL A 171 11.85 14.82 7.44
CA VAL A 171 10.41 14.91 7.64
C VAL A 171 10.07 16.38 7.94
N PRO A 172 9.13 17.01 7.20
CA PRO A 172 8.74 18.39 7.46
C PRO A 172 8.23 18.60 8.88
N ALA A 173 8.43 19.81 9.41
CA ALA A 173 7.94 20.19 10.72
C ALA A 173 6.41 20.01 10.80
N GLY A 174 5.93 19.38 11.87
CA GLY A 174 4.50 19.12 12.08
C GLY A 174 3.98 17.79 11.50
N ILE A 175 4.82 17.02 10.78
CA ILE A 175 4.51 15.65 10.38
C ILE A 175 5.20 14.69 11.34
N SER A 176 4.43 13.82 11.99
CA SER A 176 4.98 12.78 12.85
C SER A 176 5.36 11.55 12.04
N LYS A 177 6.36 10.79 12.50
CA LYS A 177 6.86 9.63 11.73
C LYS A 177 5.77 8.60 11.47
N ASP A 178 4.88 8.34 12.42
CA ASP A 178 3.73 7.43 12.26
C ASP A 178 2.75 7.82 11.15
N GLN A 179 2.75 9.08 10.69
CA GLN A 179 1.98 9.49 9.51
C GLN A 179 2.65 9.07 8.19
N LEU A 180 3.88 8.55 8.25
CA LEU A 180 4.69 8.13 7.10
C LEU A 180 4.68 6.61 6.90
N SER A 181 3.72 5.89 7.46
CA SER A 181 3.59 4.45 7.24
C SER A 181 3.07 4.14 5.84
N VAL A 182 3.83 3.33 5.09
CA VAL A 182 3.33 2.68 3.87
C VAL A 182 2.44 1.52 4.27
N ILE A 183 1.28 1.41 3.62
CA ILE A 183 0.39 0.25 3.80
C ILE A 183 0.71 -0.74 2.67
N ALA A 184 1.32 -1.87 3.01
CA ALA A 184 1.50 -3.01 2.12
C ALA A 184 0.62 -4.18 2.61
N TYR A 185 -0.35 -4.58 1.80
CA TYR A 185 -1.32 -5.61 2.14
C TYR A 185 -1.56 -6.53 0.95
N ALA A 186 -1.55 -7.85 1.16
CA ALA A 186 -1.75 -8.83 0.10
C ALA A 186 -2.77 -9.91 0.50
N GLU A 187 -3.46 -10.44 -0.50
CA GLU A 187 -4.40 -11.55 -0.37
C GLU A 187 -4.13 -12.58 -1.45
N ALA A 188 -4.48 -13.84 -1.16
CA ALA A 188 -4.35 -14.92 -2.11
C ALA A 188 -5.56 -15.86 -2.12
N ILE A 189 -5.83 -16.42 -3.28
CA ILE A 189 -6.88 -17.41 -3.52
C ILE A 189 -6.24 -18.62 -4.19
N GLN A 190 -6.49 -19.81 -3.65
CA GLN A 190 -6.02 -21.05 -4.28
C GLN A 190 -6.60 -21.21 -5.69
N LEU A 191 -5.72 -21.52 -6.65
CA LEU A 191 -6.07 -21.61 -8.07
C LEU A 191 -7.25 -22.57 -8.31
N ASP A 192 -7.22 -23.76 -7.72
CA ASP A 192 -8.21 -24.82 -7.96
C ASP A 192 -9.59 -24.57 -7.31
N ASN A 193 -9.72 -23.54 -6.48
CA ASN A 193 -10.95 -23.30 -5.71
C ASN A 193 -11.91 -22.31 -6.37
N VAL A 194 -11.54 -21.74 -7.53
CA VAL A 194 -12.26 -20.62 -8.13
C VAL A 194 -12.33 -20.75 -9.65
N GLU A 195 -13.53 -20.62 -10.20
CA GLU A 195 -13.77 -20.63 -11.65
C GLU A 195 -13.77 -19.19 -12.17
N VAL A 196 -12.91 -18.92 -13.15
CA VAL A 196 -12.65 -17.55 -13.66
C VAL A 196 -13.26 -17.31 -15.05
N ASP A 197 -14.31 -18.05 -15.42
CA ASP A 197 -15.10 -17.86 -16.65
C ASP A 197 -14.29 -17.71 -17.96
N GLY A 198 -13.12 -18.33 -18.05
CA GLY A 198 -12.23 -18.29 -19.23
C GLY A 198 -11.34 -17.04 -19.32
N GLU A 199 -11.35 -16.17 -18.31
CA GLU A 199 -10.43 -15.05 -18.19
C GLU A 199 -8.98 -15.54 -18.07
N SER A 200 -8.02 -14.66 -18.42
CA SER A 200 -6.59 -14.96 -18.36
C SER A 200 -5.80 -13.79 -17.76
N GLY A 201 -4.52 -14.00 -17.47
CA GLY A 201 -3.69 -12.91 -16.99
C GLY A 201 -4.14 -12.37 -15.63
N ALA A 202 -4.02 -11.06 -15.47
CA ALA A 202 -4.50 -10.36 -14.27
C ALA A 202 -6.03 -10.30 -14.20
N ASP A 203 -6.73 -10.40 -15.33
CA ASP A 203 -8.21 -10.42 -15.36
C ASP A 203 -8.75 -11.71 -14.72
N ALA A 204 -8.06 -12.84 -14.89
CA ALA A 204 -8.39 -14.09 -14.18
C ALA A 204 -8.30 -13.92 -12.66
N ALA A 205 -7.19 -13.35 -12.17
CA ALA A 205 -7.02 -13.08 -10.75
C ALA A 205 -8.12 -12.11 -10.27
N TYR A 206 -8.39 -11.03 -11.01
CA TYR A 206 -9.44 -10.08 -10.66
C TYR A 206 -10.83 -10.71 -10.61
N ALA A 207 -11.18 -11.54 -11.58
CA ALA A 207 -12.42 -12.32 -11.59
C ALA A 207 -12.52 -13.22 -10.36
N ALA A 208 -11.44 -13.92 -10.00
CA ALA A 208 -11.41 -14.80 -8.85
C ALA A 208 -11.74 -14.07 -7.53
N PHE A 209 -11.12 -12.91 -7.32
CA PHE A 209 -11.37 -12.09 -6.13
C PHE A 209 -12.75 -11.42 -6.12
N ARG A 210 -13.37 -11.18 -7.28
CA ARG A 210 -14.77 -10.71 -7.33
C ARG A 210 -15.77 -11.81 -7.02
N GLN A 211 -15.51 -13.05 -7.42
CA GLN A 211 -16.40 -14.18 -7.13
C GLN A 211 -16.51 -14.42 -5.62
N LEU A 212 -15.39 -14.38 -4.88
CA LEU A 212 -15.40 -14.51 -3.42
C LEU A 212 -16.17 -13.41 -2.70
N LYS A 213 -16.24 -12.19 -3.24
CA LYS A 213 -17.00 -11.08 -2.62
C LYS A 213 -18.52 -11.23 -2.80
N ARG A 214 -18.98 -12.08 -3.73
CA ARG A 214 -20.41 -12.30 -4.02
C ARG A 214 -21.02 -13.45 -3.22
N ASN A 215 -20.19 -14.33 -2.67
CA ASN A 215 -20.57 -15.47 -1.84
C ASN A 215 -20.49 -15.12 -0.34
#